data_AF-A0A9E3FSE6-F1
#
_entry.id   AF-A0A9E3FSE6-F1
#
_cell.length_a   1.000
_cell.length_b   1.000
_cell.length_c   1.000
_cell.angle_alpha   90.00
_cell.angle_beta   90.00
_cell.angle_gamma   90.00
#
_symmetry.space_group_name_H-M   'P 1'
#
loop_
_entity.id
_entity.type
_entity.pdbx_description
1 polymer ?
#
loop_
_entity_poly.entity_id
_entity_poly.type
_entity_poly.pdbx_seq_one_letter_code
_entity_poly.pdbx_strand_id
1 'polypeptide(L)'
;MLGYLSWRDTKAAVVIFSQNADFSKVLATIEAAIPKQANHKRGPVKESETRFRSVFGNPTDANREVIVTVMAFNVPKWSTSSPKTDLQQAQPG
;
A
#
# COMPACT_ATOMS: atom_id res chain seq x y z
N MET A 1 -4.37 -19.60 30.84
CA MET A 1 -3.72 -20.10 29.60
C MET A 1 -4.34 -19.56 28.30
N LEU A 2 -5.56 -18.98 28.32
CA LEU A 2 -6.23 -18.42 27.12
C LEU A 2 -5.79 -16.99 26.72
N GLY A 3 -4.98 -16.30 27.53
CA GLY A 3 -4.54 -14.93 27.24
C GLY A 3 -3.47 -14.81 26.15
N TYR A 4 -2.70 -15.88 25.88
CA TYR A 4 -1.59 -15.84 24.93
C TYR A 4 -2.04 -16.01 23.46
N LEU A 5 -3.28 -16.44 23.20
CA LEU A 5 -3.81 -16.62 21.84
C LEU A 5 -4.52 -15.37 21.27
N SER A 6 -4.95 -14.42 22.11
CA SER A 6 -5.72 -13.25 21.63
C SER A 6 -4.87 -12.11 21.09
N TRP A 7 -3.54 -12.11 21.28
CA TRP A 7 -2.70 -10.93 21.05
C TRP A 7 -1.81 -11.01 19.82
N ARG A 8 -1.61 -12.19 19.21
CA ARG A 8 -0.46 -12.40 18.32
C ARG A 8 -0.55 -11.65 16.98
N ASP A 9 -1.74 -11.34 16.47
CA ASP A 9 -1.89 -10.67 15.18
C ASP A 9 -2.82 -9.45 15.22
N THR A 10 -2.50 -8.50 16.12
CA THR A 10 -3.15 -7.17 16.13
C THR A 10 -2.40 -6.13 15.29
N LYS A 11 -1.43 -6.55 14.47
CA LYS A 11 -0.66 -5.65 13.59
C LYS A 11 -0.70 -6.17 12.15
N ALA A 12 -1.17 -5.33 11.25
CA ALA A 12 -1.20 -5.58 9.82
C ALA A 12 -0.50 -4.46 9.06
N ALA A 13 0.08 -4.80 7.90
CA ALA A 13 0.69 -3.82 7.01
C ALA A 13 0.10 -3.95 5.61
N VAL A 14 -0.18 -2.81 4.98
CA VAL A 14 -0.60 -2.71 3.59
C VAL A 14 0.50 -2.00 2.84
N VAL A 15 1.09 -2.65 1.84
CA VAL A 15 2.17 -2.09 1.02
C VAL A 15 1.61 -1.83 -0.37
N ILE A 16 1.70 -0.59 -0.83
CA ILE A 16 1.19 -0.14 -2.13
C ILE A 16 2.36 0.28 -3.00
N PHE A 17 2.49 -0.36 -4.16
CA PHE A 17 3.46 0.03 -5.18
C PHE A 17 2.74 0.77 -6.30
N SER A 18 3.00 2.07 -6.42
CA SER A 18 2.41 2.92 -7.44
C SER A 18 3.40 3.14 -8.57
N GLN A 19 2.97 2.87 -9.81
CA GLN A 19 3.65 3.28 -11.04
C GLN A 19 3.04 4.57 -11.64
N ASN A 20 2.21 5.27 -10.86
CA ASN A 20 1.54 6.49 -11.28
C ASN A 20 2.53 7.65 -11.31
N ALA A 21 2.40 8.53 -12.32
CA ALA A 21 3.22 9.74 -12.42
C ALA A 21 2.93 10.73 -11.28
N ASP A 22 1.69 10.74 -10.76
CA ASP A 22 1.29 11.60 -9.65
C ASP A 22 1.14 10.78 -8.36
N PHE A 23 2.26 10.59 -7.67
CA PHE A 23 2.32 9.85 -6.41
C PHE A 23 1.59 10.57 -5.26
N SER A 24 1.56 11.91 -5.28
CA SER A 24 0.85 12.72 -4.27
C SER A 24 -0.66 12.46 -4.27
N LYS A 25 -1.27 12.27 -5.44
CA LYS A 25 -2.69 11.86 -5.55
C LYS A 25 -2.96 10.50 -4.92
N VAL A 26 -2.02 9.56 -5.06
CA VAL A 26 -2.14 8.23 -4.45
C VAL A 26 -2.14 8.36 -2.92
N LEU A 27 -1.23 9.17 -2.36
CA LEU A 27 -1.17 9.44 -0.92
C LEU A 27 -2.46 10.07 -0.40
N ALA A 28 -2.99 11.09 -1.10
CA ALA A 28 -4.25 11.74 -0.72
C ALA A 28 -5.45 10.78 -0.78
N THR A 29 -5.47 9.89 -1.76
CA THR A 29 -6.52 8.87 -1.89
C THR A 29 -6.47 7.87 -0.74
N ILE A 30 -5.26 7.43 -0.36
CA ILE A 30 -5.05 6.53 0.78
C ILE A 30 -5.56 7.19 2.07
N GLU A 31 -5.15 8.44 2.32
CA GLU A 31 -5.56 9.19 3.51
C GLU A 31 -7.08 9.36 3.59
N ALA A 32 -7.74 9.66 2.46
CA ALA A 32 -9.20 9.81 2.40
C ALA A 32 -9.96 8.47 2.45
N ALA A 33 -9.34 7.35 2.09
CA ALA A 33 -9.98 6.04 2.05
C ALA A 33 -9.99 5.32 3.41
N ILE A 34 -8.92 5.47 4.21
CA ILE A 34 -8.78 4.83 5.54
C ILE A 34 -10.00 5.08 6.47
N PRO A 35 -10.48 6.33 6.67
CA PRO A 35 -11.59 6.57 7.59
C PRO A 35 -12.95 6.09 7.06
N LYS A 36 -13.07 5.78 5.75
CA LYS A 36 -14.31 5.27 5.14
C LYS A 36 -14.51 3.78 5.33
N GLN A 37 -13.50 3.07 5.80
CA GLN A 37 -13.54 1.63 6.00
C GLN A 37 -14.37 1.27 7.23
N ALA A 38 -15.12 0.18 7.14
CA ALA A 38 -15.88 -0.34 8.28
C ALA A 38 -14.94 -0.67 9.45
N ASN A 39 -15.41 -0.42 10.67
CA ASN A 39 -14.66 -0.65 11.91
C ASN A 39 -13.44 0.27 12.11
N HIS A 40 -13.29 1.34 11.32
CA HIS A 40 -12.28 2.36 11.61
C HIS A 40 -12.54 2.97 13.00
N LYS A 41 -11.53 2.92 13.88
CA LYS A 41 -11.61 3.47 15.24
C LYS A 41 -10.78 4.72 15.42
N ARG A 42 -9.53 4.73 14.95
CA ARG A 42 -8.57 5.85 15.16
C ARG A 42 -7.65 6.06 13.97
N GLY A 43 -7.27 7.30 13.72
CA GLY A 43 -6.39 7.71 12.62
C GLY A 43 -7.15 8.19 11.38
N PRO A 44 -6.52 8.17 10.19
CA PRO A 44 -5.11 7.87 9.97
C PRO A 44 -4.18 8.91 10.63
N VAL A 45 -3.16 8.43 11.32
CA VAL A 45 -2.00 9.24 11.73
C VAL A 45 -0.95 9.11 10.65
N LYS A 46 -0.53 10.23 10.07
CA LYS A 46 0.57 10.28 9.12
C LYS A 46 1.89 10.20 9.90
N GLU A 47 2.49 9.01 9.95
CA GLU A 47 3.79 8.78 10.61
C GLU A 47 4.96 9.27 9.74
N SER A 48 4.78 9.31 8.42
CA SER A 48 5.74 9.87 7.46
C SER A 48 5.00 10.28 6.17
N GLU A 49 5.69 10.90 5.22
CA GLU A 49 5.08 11.34 3.96
C GLU A 49 4.29 10.25 3.24
N THR A 50 4.78 9.00 3.30
CA THR A 50 4.22 7.84 2.60
C THR A 50 3.67 6.76 3.54
N ARG A 51 3.59 7.06 4.84
CA ARG A 51 3.26 6.08 5.87
C ARG A 51 2.09 6.57 6.72
N PHE A 52 1.02 5.81 6.70
CA PHE A 52 -0.20 6.07 7.44
C PHE A 52 -0.47 4.95 8.42
N ARG A 53 -0.88 5.28 9.63
CA ARG A 53 -1.23 4.31 10.65
C ARG A 53 -2.64 4.54 11.13
N SER A 54 -3.41 3.48 11.22
CA SER A 54 -4.78 3.52 11.69
C SER A 54 -5.07 2.32 12.58
N VAL A 55 -6.08 2.46 13.42
CA VAL A 55 -6.57 1.39 14.28
C VAL A 55 -7.98 1.06 13.85
N PHE A 56 -8.20 -0.22 13.62
CA PHE A 56 -9.48 -0.82 13.29
C PHE A 56 -9.97 -1.67 14.45
N GLY A 57 -11.27 -1.66 14.72
CA GLY A 57 -11.91 -2.64 15.59
C GLY A 57 -12.12 -3.96 14.84
N ASN A 58 -12.13 -5.07 15.57
CA ASN A 58 -12.65 -6.32 15.03
C ASN A 58 -14.19 -6.23 15.00
N PRO A 59 -14.86 -6.55 13.88
CA PRO A 59 -16.32 -6.50 13.77
C PRO A 59 -17.06 -7.45 14.73
N THR A 60 -16.40 -8.50 15.21
CA THR A 60 -17.00 -9.52 16.10
C THR A 60 -16.60 -9.33 17.57
N ASP A 61 -15.55 -8.56 17.86
CA ASP A 61 -15.06 -8.31 19.22
C ASP A 61 -14.52 -6.88 19.32
N ALA A 62 -15.33 -5.97 19.86
CA ALA A 62 -14.97 -4.56 19.98
C ALA A 62 -13.75 -4.31 20.91
N ASN A 63 -13.35 -5.27 21.75
CA ASN A 63 -12.14 -5.17 22.55
C ASN A 63 -10.87 -5.57 21.77
N ARG A 64 -11.02 -6.19 20.59
CA ARG A 64 -9.90 -6.48 19.70
C ARG A 64 -9.69 -5.31 18.75
N GLU A 65 -8.48 -4.78 18.78
CA GLU A 65 -8.03 -3.74 17.88
C GLU A 65 -6.93 -4.28 16.97
N VAL A 66 -6.97 -3.88 15.71
CA VAL A 66 -5.94 -4.16 14.71
C VAL A 66 -5.32 -2.84 14.29
N ILE A 67 -4.02 -2.72 14.52
CA ILE A 67 -3.21 -1.62 14.02
C ILE A 67 -2.86 -1.94 12.58
N VAL A 68 -3.32 -1.11 11.65
CA VAL A 68 -2.99 -1.21 10.23
C VAL A 68 -2.03 -0.09 9.87
N THR A 69 -0.88 -0.44 9.30
CA THR A 69 0.08 0.51 8.74
C THR A 69 0.06 0.42 7.22
N VAL A 70 -0.33 1.49 6.55
CA VAL A 70 -0.30 1.62 5.09
C VAL A 70 0.99 2.33 4.69
N MET A 71 1.76 1.72 3.80
CA MET A 71 3.00 2.26 3.23
C MET A 71 2.89 2.30 1.71
N ALA A 72 3.14 3.45 1.11
CA ALA A 72 3.13 3.62 -0.33
C ALA A 72 4.56 3.85 -0.85
N PHE A 73 4.87 3.23 -1.99
CA PHE A 73 6.15 3.36 -2.67
C PHE A 73 5.92 3.71 -4.13
N ASN A 74 6.67 4.69 -4.64
CA ASN A 74 6.70 4.99 -6.06
C ASN A 74 7.71 4.08 -6.75
N VAL A 75 7.27 3.33 -7.75
CA VAL A 75 8.12 2.40 -8.52
C VAL A 75 8.12 2.80 -9.99
N PRO A 76 9.30 2.97 -10.61
CA PRO A 76 9.37 3.36 -12.02
C PRO A 76 8.82 2.23 -12.92
N LYS A 77 8.17 2.61 -14.02
CA LYS A 77 7.83 1.65 -15.07
C LYS A 77 9.09 1.24 -15.81
N TRP A 78 9.42 -0.04 -15.79
CA TRP A 78 10.45 -0.57 -16.67
C TRP A 78 9.94 -0.48 -18.12
N SER A 79 10.50 0.45 -18.91
CA SER A 79 10.32 0.41 -20.35
C SER A 79 11.23 -0.69 -20.90
N THR A 80 10.65 -1.85 -21.22
CA THR A 80 11.33 -2.78 -22.13
C THR A 80 11.38 -2.09 -23.49
N SER A 81 12.45 -1.35 -23.76
CA SER A 81 12.78 -1.06 -25.15
C SER A 81 13.15 -2.40 -25.76
N SER A 82 12.19 -3.04 -26.45
CA SER A 82 12.53 -4.12 -27.37
C SER A 82 13.64 -3.58 -28.27
N PRO A 83 14.80 -4.26 -28.39
CA PRO A 83 15.74 -3.92 -29.44
C PRO A 83 14.97 -4.11 -30.75
N LYS A 84 14.62 -3.00 -31.41
CA LYS A 84 14.20 -3.06 -32.80
C LYS A 84 15.35 -3.75 -33.52
N THR A 85 15.02 -4.88 -34.13
CA THR A 85 15.88 -5.63 -35.02
C THR A 85 16.34 -4.71 -36.14
N ASP A 86 17.45 -4.01 -35.92
CA ASP A 86 18.25 -3.30 -36.93
C ASP A 86 18.99 -4.33 -37.80
N LEU A 87 18.26 -5.32 -38.34
CA LEU A 87 18.76 -6.25 -39.34
C LEU A 87 17.80 -6.25 -40.54
N GLN A 88 17.57 -5.07 -41.11
CA GLN A 88 17.08 -4.95 -42.48
C GLN A 88 17.80 -3.82 -43.23
N GLN A 89 19.12 -3.73 -43.06
CA GLN A 89 19.99 -2.93 -43.91
C GLN A 89 21.35 -3.62 -44.08
N ALA A 90 21.35 -4.73 -44.83
CA ALA A 90 22.53 -5.19 -45.56
C ALA A 90 22.13 -6.30 -46.55
N GLN A 91 21.78 -5.91 -47.78
CA GLN A 91 22.00 -6.76 -48.95
C GLN A 91 22.57 -5.88 -50.09
N PRO A 92 23.87 -5.95 -50.35
CA PRO A 92 24.44 -5.70 -51.67
C PRO A 92 24.55 -7.03 -52.43
N GLY A 93 24.07 -7.05 -53.67
CA GLY A 93 24.14 -8.21 -54.58
C GLY A 93 23.12 -8.10 -55.69
#